data_AF-A0A3L6NSS0-F1
#
_entry.id   AF-A0A3L6NSS0-F1
#
_cell.length_a   1.000
_cell.length_b   1.000
_cell.length_c   1.000
_cell.angle_alpha   90.00
_cell.angle_beta   90.00
_cell.angle_gamma   90.00
#
_symmetry.space_group_name_H-M   'P 1'
#
loop_
_entity.id
_entity.type
_entity.pdbx_description
1 polymer ?
#
loop_
_entity_poly.entity_id
_entity_poly.type
_entity_poly.pdbx_seq_one_letter_code
_entity_poly.pdbx_strand_id
1 'polypeptide(L)'
;MSFLNLQSVLASQTIQKRTPQKGKRLLEWKPTSSPSSHSSNAVWEGVGSSDLTISNTSDKGDHGLGKFQHLDGEMVMVDSQVYQFRSNGSVSQKGDEDIIAFSQAVFFKPNSHLQFDSLNRRVVLDYLDTSHPGSHNLFRAVKIKGMFQNIKLHVAPKQQH
;
A
#
# COMPACT_ATOMS: atom_id res chain seq x y z
N MET A 1 9.63 27.71 26.64
CA MET A 1 8.65 27.00 25.79
C MET A 1 9.40 25.87 25.10
N SER A 2 9.10 24.62 25.42
CA SER A 2 9.77 23.44 24.86
C SER A 2 9.31 23.26 23.41
N PHE A 3 10.22 23.38 22.45
CA PHE A 3 9.99 22.90 21.11
C PHE A 3 9.94 21.37 21.20
N LEU A 4 8.74 20.79 21.07
CA LEU A 4 8.59 19.35 20.88
C LEU A 4 9.40 19.00 19.64
N ASN A 5 10.46 18.18 19.81
CA ASN A 5 11.27 17.69 18.70
C ASN A 5 10.36 17.02 17.67
N LEU A 6 10.18 17.67 16.51
CA LEU A 6 9.37 17.19 15.39
C LEU A 6 10.16 16.13 14.60
N GLN A 7 10.38 14.98 15.22
CA GLN A 7 11.11 13.89 14.57
C GLN A 7 10.15 13.01 13.76
N SER A 8 10.56 12.69 12.53
CA SER A 8 9.85 11.74 11.67
C SER A 8 10.31 10.32 11.98
N VAL A 9 9.37 9.38 12.09
CA VAL A 9 9.64 7.96 12.33
C VAL A 9 9.35 7.17 11.07
N LEU A 10 10.37 6.51 10.53
CA LEU A 10 10.23 5.50 9.49
C LEU A 10 10.17 4.13 10.16
N ALA A 11 9.08 3.41 9.91
CA ALA A 11 8.94 2.01 10.27
C ALA A 11 8.92 1.18 8.99
N SER A 12 9.64 0.07 8.95
CA SER A 12 9.65 -0.83 7.79
C SER A 12 9.46 -2.28 8.19
N GLN A 13 8.90 -3.06 7.27
CA GLN A 13 8.73 -4.50 7.38
C GLN A 13 9.22 -5.15 6.09
N THR A 14 10.19 -6.05 6.19
CA THR A 14 10.57 -6.93 5.07
C THR A 14 9.57 -8.08 4.96
N ILE A 15 8.99 -8.26 3.78
CA ILE A 15 8.00 -9.31 3.50
C ILE A 15 8.75 -10.55 3.02
N GLN A 16 8.92 -11.52 3.91
CA GLN A 16 9.51 -12.81 3.55
C GLN A 16 8.55 -13.61 2.65
N LYS A 17 9.07 -14.28 1.61
CA LYS A 17 8.32 -15.33 0.92
C LYS A 17 8.00 -16.43 1.94
N ARG A 18 6.73 -16.70 2.22
CA ARG A 18 6.34 -17.83 3.07
C ARG A 18 6.81 -19.13 2.40
N THR A 19 7.73 -19.85 3.02
CA THR A 19 8.03 -21.24 2.65
C THR A 19 6.79 -22.08 2.98
N PRO A 20 6.22 -22.86 2.05
CA PRO A 20 5.06 -23.69 2.36
C PRO A 20 5.43 -24.70 3.45
N GLN A 21 4.62 -24.75 4.51
CA GLN A 21 4.78 -25.80 5.53
C GLN A 21 4.26 -27.12 4.97
N LYS A 22 5.11 -28.16 5.09
CA LYS A 22 4.86 -29.53 4.61
C LYS A 22 3.48 -30.00 5.09
N GLY A 23 2.59 -30.32 4.14
CA GLY A 23 1.25 -30.86 4.44
C GLY A 23 0.09 -29.84 4.47
N LYS A 24 0.35 -28.53 4.38
CA LYS A 24 -0.70 -27.56 4.07
C LYS A 24 -0.70 -27.30 2.57
N ARG A 25 -1.70 -27.85 1.88
CA ARG A 25 -1.97 -27.57 0.46
C ARG A 25 -1.98 -26.05 0.32
N LEU A 26 -0.98 -25.51 -0.39
CA LEU A 26 -1.07 -24.14 -0.88
C LEU A 26 -2.44 -24.06 -1.56
N LEU A 27 -3.26 -23.08 -1.20
CA LEU A 27 -4.02 -22.42 -2.25
C LEU A 27 -2.94 -21.84 -3.15
N GLU A 28 -2.50 -22.69 -4.07
CA GLU A 28 -1.72 -22.33 -5.23
C GLU A 28 -2.38 -21.07 -5.73
N TRP A 29 -1.60 -19.99 -5.89
CA TRP A 29 -2.03 -18.94 -6.79
C TRP A 29 -2.10 -19.61 -8.16
N LYS A 30 -3.24 -20.23 -8.43
CA LYS A 30 -3.64 -20.58 -9.76
C LYS A 30 -4.01 -19.24 -10.36
N PRO A 31 -3.38 -18.78 -11.45
CA PRO A 31 -4.09 -17.86 -12.31
C PRO A 31 -5.39 -18.59 -12.61
N THR A 32 -6.49 -18.09 -12.05
CA THR A 32 -7.81 -18.58 -12.39
C THR A 32 -7.85 -18.58 -13.90
N SER A 33 -8.21 -19.71 -14.49
CA SER A 33 -8.38 -19.88 -15.93
C SER A 33 -9.57 -19.07 -16.49
N SER A 34 -9.88 -17.95 -15.86
CA SER A 34 -10.77 -16.90 -16.32
C SER A 34 -9.89 -15.68 -16.62
N PRO A 35 -9.80 -15.23 -17.88
CA PRO A 35 -8.97 -14.11 -18.26
C PRO A 35 -9.63 -12.82 -17.78
N SER A 36 -9.32 -12.37 -16.56
CA SER A 36 -9.50 -10.97 -16.13
C SER A 36 -9.07 -10.72 -14.67
N SER A 37 -8.36 -9.62 -14.46
CA SER A 37 -8.60 -8.63 -13.38
C SER A 37 -7.70 -8.44 -12.15
N HIS A 38 -6.65 -9.24 -11.85
CA HIS A 38 -5.84 -8.99 -10.62
C HIS A 38 -4.34 -8.77 -10.80
N SER A 39 -3.84 -8.73 -12.04
CA SER A 39 -2.47 -8.30 -12.33
C SER A 39 -2.43 -6.77 -12.49
N SER A 40 -1.27 -6.16 -12.28
CA SER A 40 -1.04 -4.75 -12.65
C SER A 40 -1.46 -4.44 -14.09
N ASN A 41 -1.44 -5.43 -14.98
CA ASN A 41 -1.87 -5.28 -16.37
C ASN A 41 -3.38 -5.10 -16.49
N ALA A 42 -4.19 -5.82 -15.71
CA ALA A 42 -5.64 -5.66 -15.76
C ALA A 42 -6.12 -4.29 -15.22
N VAL A 43 -5.31 -3.67 -14.35
CA VAL A 43 -5.51 -2.27 -13.92
C VAL A 43 -5.35 -1.32 -15.09
N TRP A 44 -4.32 -1.51 -15.91
CA TRP A 44 -4.08 -0.70 -17.11
C TRP A 44 -5.17 -0.91 -18.18
N GLU A 45 -5.75 -2.11 -18.21
CA GLU A 45 -6.89 -2.46 -19.07
C GLU A 45 -8.25 -1.98 -18.52
N GLY A 46 -8.29 -1.36 -17.34
CA GLY A 46 -9.53 -0.84 -16.73
C GLY A 46 -10.49 -1.92 -16.22
N VAL A 47 -10.10 -3.19 -16.25
CA VAL A 47 -10.94 -4.34 -15.86
C VAL A 47 -10.76 -4.61 -14.37
N GLY A 48 -11.21 -3.69 -13.51
CA GLY A 48 -11.37 -3.98 -12.08
C GLY A 48 -12.61 -4.83 -11.85
N SER A 49 -12.50 -5.91 -11.06
CA SER A 49 -13.66 -6.71 -10.68
C SER A 49 -14.67 -5.87 -9.88
N SER A 50 -15.96 -5.95 -10.20
CA SER A 50 -17.04 -5.24 -9.47
C SER A 50 -17.22 -5.71 -8.02
N ASP A 51 -16.63 -6.84 -7.66
CA ASP A 51 -16.97 -7.56 -6.43
C ASP A 51 -15.90 -7.47 -5.34
N LEU A 52 -14.82 -6.73 -5.58
CA LEU A 52 -13.75 -6.56 -4.60
C LEU A 52 -14.05 -5.36 -3.69
N THR A 53 -14.57 -5.64 -2.49
CA THR A 53 -14.88 -4.62 -1.49
C THR A 53 -13.68 -4.29 -0.60
N ILE A 54 -13.74 -3.16 0.12
CA ILE A 54 -12.76 -2.83 1.16
C ILE A 54 -12.70 -3.91 2.25
N SER A 55 -13.84 -4.50 2.61
CA SER A 55 -13.91 -5.60 3.57
C SER A 55 -13.01 -6.77 3.16
N ASN A 56 -13.09 -7.19 1.89
CA ASN A 56 -12.26 -8.29 1.38
C ASN A 56 -10.75 -8.02 1.41
N THR A 57 -10.35 -6.75 1.31
CA THR A 57 -8.95 -6.34 1.44
C THR A 57 -8.51 -6.27 2.89
N SER A 58 -9.39 -5.80 3.78
CA SER A 58 -9.13 -5.70 5.22
C SER A 58 -8.88 -7.06 5.87
N ASP A 59 -9.49 -8.13 5.33
CA ASP A 59 -9.19 -9.52 5.71
C ASP A 59 -7.73 -9.96 5.40
N LYS A 60 -7.03 -9.22 4.54
CA LYS A 60 -5.70 -9.58 4.03
C LYS A 60 -4.59 -8.63 4.50
N GLY A 61 -4.95 -7.48 5.09
CA GLY A 61 -3.99 -6.53 5.63
C GLY A 61 -4.65 -5.30 6.26
N ASP A 62 -3.85 -4.53 7.00
CA ASP A 62 -4.25 -3.29 7.68
C ASP A 62 -3.49 -2.06 7.15
N HIS A 63 -2.54 -2.26 6.24
CA HIS A 63 -1.73 -1.22 5.64
C HIS A 63 -1.45 -1.52 4.17
N GLY A 64 -1.71 -0.55 3.29
CA GLY A 64 -1.62 -0.82 1.86
C GLY A 64 -1.95 0.35 0.96
N LEU A 65 -1.82 0.10 -0.34
CA LEU A 65 -2.12 1.02 -1.43
C LEU A 65 -2.97 0.30 -2.48
N GLY A 66 -3.76 1.05 -3.23
CA GLY A 66 -4.60 0.51 -4.29
C GLY A 66 -5.29 1.58 -5.13
N LYS A 67 -6.33 1.18 -5.86
CA LYS A 67 -7.21 2.08 -6.63
C LYS A 67 -8.67 1.73 -6.40
N PHE A 68 -9.52 2.73 -6.47
CA PHE A 68 -10.97 2.52 -6.53
C PHE A 68 -11.41 2.07 -7.93
N GLN A 69 -12.65 1.58 -8.02
CA GLN A 69 -13.29 1.25 -9.30
C GLN A 69 -13.16 2.42 -10.30
N HIS A 70 -13.07 2.11 -11.60
CA HIS A 70 -12.84 3.08 -12.67
C HIS A 70 -11.57 3.92 -12.53
N LEU A 71 -10.60 3.43 -11.74
CA LEU A 71 -9.39 4.16 -11.37
C LEU A 71 -9.69 5.56 -10.79
N ASP A 72 -10.82 5.72 -10.10
CA ASP A 72 -11.23 6.98 -9.46
C ASP A 72 -10.34 7.27 -8.24
N GLY A 73 -9.15 7.80 -8.50
CA GLY A 73 -8.24 8.20 -7.44
C GLY A 73 -7.44 7.05 -6.80
N GLU A 74 -6.60 7.41 -5.84
CA GLU A 74 -5.74 6.49 -5.08
C GLU A 74 -6.44 6.00 -3.82
N MET A 75 -6.28 4.71 -3.53
CA MET A 75 -6.65 4.11 -2.25
C MET A 75 -5.41 4.04 -1.35
N VAL A 76 -5.55 4.54 -0.13
CA VAL A 76 -4.52 4.46 0.91
C VAL A 76 -5.16 3.83 2.15
N MET A 77 -4.59 2.72 2.61
CA MET A 77 -5.01 2.03 3.82
C MET A 77 -3.94 2.20 4.91
N VAL A 78 -4.33 2.76 6.05
CA VAL A 78 -3.45 2.94 7.21
C VAL A 78 -4.18 2.58 8.48
N ASP A 79 -3.65 1.60 9.21
CA ASP A 79 -4.20 1.14 10.49
C ASP A 79 -5.69 0.76 10.35
N SER A 80 -5.98 -0.04 9.31
CA SER A 80 -7.32 -0.49 8.89
C SER A 80 -8.28 0.59 8.39
N GLN A 81 -7.89 1.87 8.42
CA GLN A 81 -8.69 2.95 7.85
C GLN A 81 -8.35 3.16 6.39
N VAL A 82 -9.38 3.24 5.54
CA VAL A 82 -9.21 3.41 4.09
C VAL A 82 -9.63 4.81 3.64
N TYR A 83 -8.75 5.44 2.87
CA TYR A 83 -8.93 6.77 2.33
C TYR A 83 -8.86 6.75 0.80
N GLN A 84 -9.68 7.59 0.17
CA GLN A 84 -9.65 7.86 -1.26
C GLN A 84 -9.13 9.28 -1.51
N PHE A 85 -8.03 9.38 -2.24
CA PHE A 85 -7.48 10.64 -2.73
C PHE A 85 -7.90 10.80 -4.19
N ARG A 86 -8.52 11.93 -4.56
CA ARG A 86 -8.96 12.20 -5.93
C ARG A 86 -8.12 13.28 -6.61
N SER A 87 -8.14 13.29 -7.94
CA SER A 87 -7.40 14.26 -8.77
C SER A 87 -7.85 15.70 -8.55
N ASN A 88 -9.07 15.93 -8.07
CA ASN A 88 -9.58 17.24 -7.66
C ASN A 88 -9.07 17.70 -6.28
N GLY A 89 -8.18 16.93 -5.63
CA GLY A 89 -7.62 17.24 -4.32
C GLY A 89 -8.48 16.83 -3.12
N SER A 90 -9.68 16.29 -3.35
CA SER A 90 -10.52 15.80 -2.24
C SER A 90 -9.97 14.50 -1.64
N VAL A 91 -10.12 14.39 -0.33
CA VAL A 91 -9.78 13.19 0.45
C VAL A 91 -10.99 12.80 1.28
N SER A 92 -11.41 11.54 1.17
CA SER A 92 -12.56 11.02 1.92
C SER A 92 -12.24 9.65 2.50
N GLN A 93 -12.65 9.39 3.74
CA GLN A 93 -12.66 8.04 4.29
C GLN A 93 -13.75 7.21 3.59
N LYS A 94 -13.49 5.93 3.39
CA LYS A 94 -14.35 4.98 2.68
C LYS A 94 -14.77 3.84 3.60
N GLY A 95 -15.93 3.26 3.33
CA GLY A 95 -16.55 2.21 4.14
C GLY A 95 -16.37 0.83 3.53
N ASP A 96 -16.70 -0.19 4.30
CA ASP A 96 -16.40 -1.60 3.99
C ASP A 96 -16.96 -2.10 2.66
N GLU A 97 -18.09 -1.54 2.22
CA GLU A 97 -18.80 -1.92 0.98
C GLU A 97 -18.31 -1.17 -0.27
N ASP A 98 -17.39 -0.20 -0.12
CA ASP A 98 -16.86 0.52 -1.28
C ASP A 98 -15.99 -0.42 -2.14
N ILE A 99 -16.17 -0.32 -3.47
CA ILE A 99 -15.50 -1.20 -4.44
C ILE A 99 -14.13 -0.65 -4.84
N ILE A 100 -13.13 -1.52 -4.81
CA ILE A 100 -11.77 -1.23 -5.26
C ILE A 100 -11.43 -2.03 -6.53
N ALA A 101 -10.63 -1.44 -7.41
CA ALA A 101 -10.17 -2.12 -8.62
C ALA A 101 -9.02 -3.11 -8.31
N PHE A 102 -8.11 -2.69 -7.42
CA PHE A 102 -7.04 -3.54 -6.90
C PHE A 102 -6.49 -2.96 -5.59
N SER A 103 -5.83 -3.82 -4.81
CA SER A 103 -5.06 -3.40 -3.65
C SER A 103 -3.86 -4.32 -3.41
N GLN A 104 -2.83 -3.75 -2.80
CA GLN A 104 -1.73 -4.47 -2.17
C GLN A 104 -1.72 -4.07 -0.69
N ALA A 105 -2.04 -5.02 0.19
CA ALA A 105 -2.11 -4.79 1.62
C ALA A 105 -1.32 -5.85 2.39
N VAL A 106 -0.81 -5.46 3.55
CA VAL A 106 -0.10 -6.33 4.50
C VAL A 106 -0.64 -6.08 5.90
N PHE A 107 -0.54 -7.08 6.77
CA PHE A 107 -0.63 -6.84 8.22
C PHE A 107 0.70 -6.25 8.69
N PHE A 108 0.72 -4.94 8.87
CA PHE A 108 1.93 -4.17 9.07
C PHE A 108 2.49 -4.39 10.47
N LYS A 109 3.61 -5.11 10.51
CA LYS A 109 4.36 -5.44 11.72
C LYS A 109 5.82 -5.04 11.50
N PRO A 110 6.18 -3.78 11.80
CA PRO A 110 7.51 -3.29 11.53
C PRO A 110 8.55 -4.07 12.34
N ASN A 111 9.66 -4.38 11.69
CA ASN A 111 10.83 -5.02 12.31
C ASN A 111 12.03 -4.05 12.39
N SER A 112 11.83 -2.79 11.99
CA SER A 112 12.83 -1.73 12.06
C SER A 112 12.13 -0.38 12.25
N HIS A 113 12.72 0.47 13.09
CA HIS A 113 12.27 1.82 13.40
C HIS A 113 13.47 2.76 13.36
N LEU A 114 13.36 3.84 12.60
CA LEU A 114 14.36 4.90 12.57
C LEU A 114 13.72 6.26 12.75
N GLN A 115 14.49 7.13 13.38
CA GLN A 115 14.10 8.48 13.66
C GLN A 115 14.98 9.43 12.87
N PHE A 116 14.34 10.42 12.25
CA PHE A 116 14.99 11.43 11.43
C PHE A 116 14.59 12.81 11.91
N ASP A 117 15.58 13.69 12.11
CA ASP A 117 15.35 15.12 12.37
C ASP A 117 14.85 15.84 11.11
N SER A 118 15.34 15.41 9.95
CA SER A 118 14.95 15.90 8.64
C SER A 118 14.88 14.71 7.68
N LEU A 119 13.79 14.65 6.91
CA LEU A 119 13.53 13.56 5.98
C LEU A 119 13.25 14.14 4.59
N ASN A 120 13.90 13.56 3.59
CA ASN A 120 13.55 13.76 2.20
C ASN A 120 13.55 12.41 1.46
N ARG A 121 13.03 12.41 0.23
CA ARG A 121 12.94 11.19 -0.60
C ARG A 121 14.28 10.47 -0.72
N ARG A 122 15.38 11.20 -0.91
CA ARG A 122 16.71 10.61 -1.09
C ARG A 122 17.15 9.87 0.19
N VAL A 123 17.03 10.51 1.35
CA VAL A 123 17.39 9.91 2.65
C VAL A 123 16.61 8.60 2.88
N VAL A 124 15.31 8.59 2.56
CA VAL A 124 14.48 7.38 2.67
C VAL A 124 14.98 6.27 1.75
N LEU A 125 15.22 6.58 0.47
CA LEU A 125 15.68 5.59 -0.51
C LEU A 125 17.07 5.03 -0.16
N ASP A 126 18.01 5.91 0.17
CA ASP A 126 19.37 5.53 0.59
C ASP A 126 19.32 4.62 1.83
N TYR A 127 18.43 4.89 2.79
CA TYR A 127 18.21 4.02 3.93
C TYR A 127 17.66 2.65 3.50
N LEU A 128 16.63 2.60 2.66
CA LEU A 128 16.01 1.34 2.22
C LEU A 128 16.97 0.46 1.41
N ASP A 129 17.90 1.07 0.68
CA ASP A 129 18.92 0.38 -0.11
C ASP A 129 20.06 -0.17 0.76
N THR A 130 20.50 0.59 1.77
CA THR A 130 21.69 0.24 2.58
C THR A 130 21.38 -0.61 3.81
N SER A 131 20.18 -0.49 4.38
CA SER A 131 19.83 -1.10 5.67
C SER A 131 19.68 -2.62 5.65
N HIS A 132 19.64 -3.25 4.47
CA HIS A 132 19.38 -4.69 4.36
C HIS A 132 20.17 -5.35 3.21
N PRO A 133 21.50 -5.44 3.31
CA PRO A 133 22.34 -6.08 2.31
C PRO A 133 21.89 -7.54 2.08
N GLY A 134 21.74 -7.94 0.81
CA GLY A 134 21.32 -9.29 0.41
C GLY A 134 19.80 -9.52 0.31
N SER A 135 18.98 -8.49 0.53
CA SER A 135 17.50 -8.59 0.45
C SER A 135 16.87 -7.77 -0.68
N HIS A 136 17.64 -7.32 -1.66
CA HIS A 136 17.18 -6.44 -2.75
C HIS A 136 16.02 -7.02 -3.58
N ASN A 137 15.83 -8.35 -3.56
CA ASN A 137 14.78 -9.05 -4.29
C ASN A 137 13.52 -9.35 -3.43
N LEU A 138 13.41 -8.75 -2.24
CA LEU A 138 12.25 -8.91 -1.36
C LEU A 138 11.38 -7.65 -1.38
N PHE A 139 10.07 -7.85 -1.30
CA PHE A 139 9.15 -6.74 -1.09
C PHE A 139 9.28 -6.17 0.33
N ARG A 140 9.05 -4.87 0.46
CA ARG A 140 9.01 -4.17 1.75
C ARG A 140 7.76 -3.32 1.86
N ALA A 141 7.19 -3.27 3.06
CA ALA A 141 6.23 -2.25 3.44
C ALA A 141 6.95 -1.18 4.27
N VAL A 142 6.63 0.09 4.03
CA VAL A 142 7.24 1.24 4.72
C VAL A 142 6.12 2.18 5.15
N LYS A 143 6.15 2.59 6.42
CA LYS A 143 5.26 3.58 7.01
C LYS A 143 6.11 4.72 7.56
N ILE A 144 5.85 5.93 7.10
CA ILE A 144 6.54 7.13 7.58
C ILE A 144 5.53 8.00 8.31
N LYS A 145 5.79 8.27 9.59
CA LYS A 145 4.96 9.12 10.45
C LYS A 145 5.75 10.36 10.83
N GLY A 146 5.23 11.54 10.54
CA GLY A 146 5.88 12.79 10.86
C GLY A 146 5.09 13.98 10.32
N MET A 147 5.63 15.17 10.54
CA MET A 147 5.11 16.39 9.92
C MET A 147 5.93 16.67 8.66
N PHE A 148 5.23 16.87 7.55
CA PHE A 148 5.85 17.15 6.27
C PHE A 148 5.56 18.59 5.89
N GLN A 149 6.61 19.35 5.57
CA GLN A 149 6.45 20.71 5.04
C GLN A 149 5.77 20.70 3.66
N ASN A 150 6.03 19.66 2.86
CA ASN A 150 5.46 19.49 1.54
C ASN A 150 5.30 17.99 1.23
N ILE A 151 4.13 17.63 0.71
CA ILE A 151 3.86 16.32 0.12
C ILE A 151 3.38 16.55 -1.31
N LYS A 152 4.13 16.02 -2.28
CA LYS A 152 3.71 16.01 -3.68
C LYS A 152 3.10 14.65 -4.01
N LEU A 153 1.80 14.64 -4.27
CA LEU A 153 1.06 13.46 -4.72
C LEU A 153 0.69 13.62 -6.20
N HIS A 154 0.63 12.51 -6.92
CA HIS A 154 -0.01 12.44 -8.23
C HIS A 154 -1.19 11.47 -8.14
N VAL A 155 -2.35 11.91 -8.60
CA VAL A 155 -3.58 11.11 -8.59
C VAL A 155 -4.17 11.16 -9.98
N ALA A 156 -4.29 10.00 -10.62
CA ALA A 156 -4.94 9.89 -11.93
C ALA A 156 -6.43 10.26 -11.83
N PRO A 157 -7.00 10.98 -12.82
CA PRO A 157 -8.43 11.23 -12.87
C PRO A 157 -9.19 9.93 -13.12
N LYS A 158 -10.46 9.89 -12.68
CA LYS A 158 -11.39 8.80 -12.98
C LYS A 158 -11.44 8.54 -14.47
N GLN A 159 -11.37 7.27 -14.85
CA GLN A 159 -11.54 6.83 -16.22
C GLN A 159 -13.01 6.51 -16.52
N GLN A 160 -13.41 6.75 -17.75
CA GLN A 160 -14.69 6.31 -18.29
C GLN A 160 -14.42 5.09 -19.16
N HIS A 161 -15.23 4.06 -18.99
CA HIS A 161 -15.18 2.85 -19.81
C HIS A 161 -16.55 2.59 -20.41
#